data_AF-A0A536ZM99-F1
#
_entry.id   AF-A0A536ZM99-F1
#
_cell.length_a   1.000
_cell.length_b   1.000
_cell.length_c   1.000
_cell.angle_alpha   90.00
_cell.angle_beta   90.00
_cell.angle_gamma   90.00
#
_symmetry.space_group_name_H-M   'P 1'
#
loop_
_entity.id
_entity.type
_entity.pdbx_description
1 polymer ?
#
loop_
_entity_poly.entity_id
_entity_poly.type
_entity_poly.pdbx_seq_one_letter_code
_entity_poly.pdbx_strand_id
1 'polypeptide(L)'
;MPAWRTALDVTLPLVTPALLAGYLVAFLQSMTLFGTPAILALPAGIDTMTTKIWSLFQFPPRLGLAAAVSLPLLAITVVLLKAQSTIMGRRGYAVIGGKSSGTRLLRLGAWKLPALVLFAFVLGCSIVLPYGVLLRTAFVKNWSGPMGFENLTLENWRFVFFEFSQTRLALQNTFELGLAAATVGTAL
;
A
#
# COMPACT_ATOMS: atom_id res chain seq x y z
N MET A 1 20.16 -7.83 39.21
CA MET A 1 20.82 -7.95 37.89
C MET A 1 20.77 -6.60 37.20
N PRO A 2 21.83 -6.14 36.51
CA PRO A 2 21.79 -4.86 35.80
C PRO A 2 20.70 -4.90 34.71
N ALA A 3 19.96 -3.80 34.54
CA ALA A 3 18.82 -3.71 33.62
C ALA A 3 19.17 -4.14 32.18
N TRP A 4 20.41 -3.92 31.75
CA TRP A 4 20.93 -4.35 30.44
C TRP A 4 20.94 -5.87 30.25
N ARG A 5 21.33 -6.64 31.28
CA ARG A 5 21.30 -8.11 31.21
C ARG A 5 19.87 -8.63 31.16
N THR A 6 18.96 -8.07 31.95
CA THR A 6 17.54 -8.42 31.89
C THR A 6 16.91 -8.08 30.53
N ALA A 7 17.31 -6.98 29.91
CA ALA A 7 16.85 -6.61 28.58
C ALA A 7 17.30 -7.63 27.52
N LEU A 8 18.57 -8.06 27.53
CA LEU A 8 19.10 -8.99 26.53
C LEU A 8 18.72 -10.46 26.76
N ASP A 9 18.67 -10.90 28.02
CA ASP A 9 18.50 -12.32 28.34
C ASP A 9 17.02 -12.73 28.52
N VAL A 10 16.16 -11.79 28.92
CA VAL A 10 14.75 -12.08 29.22
C VAL A 10 13.82 -11.35 28.25
N THR A 11 14.03 -10.05 28.06
CA THR A 11 13.08 -9.24 27.27
C THR A 11 13.27 -9.49 25.79
N LEU A 12 14.49 -9.37 25.27
CA LEU A 12 14.81 -9.51 23.85
C LEU A 12 14.35 -10.86 23.27
N PRO A 13 14.60 -12.04 23.88
CA PRO A 13 14.16 -13.32 23.33
C PRO A 13 12.64 -13.51 23.37
N LEU A 14 11.95 -12.78 24.26
CA LEU A 14 10.49 -12.79 24.37
C LEU A 14 9.84 -11.95 23.26
N VAL A 15 10.43 -10.80 22.90
CA VAL A 15 9.92 -9.91 21.85
C VAL A 15 10.52 -10.17 20.46
N THR A 16 11.66 -10.85 20.33
CA THR A 16 12.26 -11.23 19.04
C THR A 16 11.29 -11.83 18.01
N PRO A 17 10.37 -12.76 18.33
CA PRO A 17 9.36 -13.23 17.35
C PRO A 17 8.50 -12.10 16.78
N ALA A 18 8.02 -11.19 17.64
CA ALA A 18 7.18 -10.07 17.24
C ALA A 18 7.99 -9.01 16.48
N LEU A 19 9.23 -8.77 16.89
CA LEU A 19 10.16 -7.88 16.20
C LEU A 19 10.52 -8.41 14.82
N LEU A 20 10.83 -9.71 14.69
CA LEU A 20 11.12 -10.34 13.40
C LEU A 20 9.91 -10.28 12.47
N ALA A 21 8.71 -10.55 12.98
CA ALA A 21 7.51 -10.41 12.18
C ALA A 21 7.26 -8.97 11.71
N GLY A 22 7.36 -7.99 12.62
CA GLY A 22 7.23 -6.58 12.28
C GLY A 22 8.31 -6.11 11.31
N TYR A 23 9.55 -6.59 11.49
CA TYR A 23 10.66 -6.33 10.59
C TYR A 23 10.39 -6.88 9.18
N LEU A 24 9.92 -8.13 9.05
CA LEU A 24 9.59 -8.71 7.75
C LEU A 24 8.50 -7.92 7.02
N VAL A 25 7.46 -7.47 7.75
CA VAL A 25 6.40 -6.62 7.16
C VAL A 25 6.97 -5.27 6.73
N ALA A 26 7.72 -4.60 7.59
CA ALA A 26 8.30 -3.29 7.30
C ALA A 26 9.29 -3.37 6.12
N PHE A 27 10.09 -4.43 6.06
CA PHE A 27 11.02 -4.69 4.97
C PHE A 27 10.28 -4.92 3.65
N LEU A 28 9.24 -5.76 3.65
CA LEU A 28 8.39 -6.00 2.48
C LEU A 28 7.76 -4.69 1.98
N GLN A 29 7.19 -3.89 2.89
CA GLN A 29 6.61 -2.58 2.56
C GLN A 29 7.63 -1.64 1.93
N SER A 30 8.85 -1.59 2.47
CA SER A 30 9.95 -0.79 1.93
C SER A 30 10.34 -1.21 0.50
N MET A 31 10.41 -2.51 0.23
CA MET A 31 10.73 -3.02 -1.12
C MET A 31 9.67 -2.71 -2.16
N THR A 32 8.40 -2.65 -1.76
CA THR A 32 7.27 -2.37 -2.65
C THR A 32 6.96 -0.88 -2.77
N LEU A 33 7.69 -0.02 -2.07
CA LEU A 33 7.43 1.42 -2.06
C LEU A 33 7.80 2.03 -3.41
N PHE A 34 6.82 2.66 -4.07
CA PHE A 34 7.03 3.39 -5.31
C PHE A 34 7.14 4.91 -5.10
N GLY A 35 6.32 5.48 -4.22
CA GLY A 35 6.15 6.94 -4.13
C GLY A 35 7.43 7.71 -3.80
N THR A 36 8.13 7.33 -2.73
CA THR A 36 9.36 8.02 -2.30
C THR A 36 10.49 7.89 -3.33
N PRO A 37 10.80 6.69 -3.88
CA PRO A 37 11.77 6.56 -4.96
C PRO A 37 11.36 7.28 -6.25
N ALA A 38 10.08 7.32 -6.60
CA ALA A 38 9.63 8.01 -7.81
C ALA A 38 9.93 9.52 -7.74
N ILE A 39 9.83 10.15 -6.57
CA ILE A 39 10.08 11.59 -6.42
C ILE A 39 11.58 11.89 -6.28
N LEU A 40 12.32 11.06 -5.53
CA LEU A 40 13.72 11.35 -5.17
C LEU A 40 14.74 10.64 -6.07
N ALA A 41 14.47 9.40 -6.47
CA ALA A 41 15.42 8.55 -7.16
C ALA A 41 15.35 8.74 -8.69
N LEU A 42 14.15 8.96 -9.27
CA LEU A 42 14.02 9.24 -10.71
C LEU A 42 14.80 10.49 -11.15
N PRO A 43 14.72 11.66 -10.47
CA PRO A 43 15.53 12.81 -10.86
C PRO A 43 17.03 12.62 -10.64
N ALA A 44 17.41 11.75 -9.68
CA ALA A 44 18.79 11.40 -9.39
C ALA A 44 19.37 10.33 -10.34
N GLY A 45 18.57 9.81 -11.28
CA GLY A 45 18.98 8.73 -12.19
C GLY A 45 19.17 7.37 -11.50
N ILE A 46 18.62 7.20 -10.29
CA ILE A 46 18.71 5.96 -9.52
C ILE A 46 17.41 5.17 -9.73
N ASP A 47 17.52 4.06 -10.45
CA ASP A 47 16.41 3.15 -10.66
C ASP A 47 16.29 2.15 -9.49
N THR A 48 15.13 2.14 -8.85
CA THR A 48 14.71 1.07 -7.93
C THR A 48 13.90 0.02 -8.69
N MET A 49 13.69 -1.17 -8.11
CA MET A 49 12.88 -2.23 -8.73
C MET A 49 11.50 -1.71 -9.15
N THR A 50 10.84 -0.94 -8.28
CA THR A 50 9.49 -0.40 -8.52
C THR A 50 9.49 0.67 -9.60
N THR A 51 10.47 1.58 -9.61
CA THR A 51 10.58 2.61 -10.67
C THR A 51 11.00 2.03 -12.01
N LYS A 52 11.80 0.95 -12.02
CA LYS A 52 12.20 0.27 -13.25
C LYS A 52 11.02 -0.42 -13.92
N ILE A 53 10.19 -1.11 -13.14
CA ILE A 53 8.93 -1.70 -13.63
C ILE A 53 8.08 -0.60 -14.24
N TRP A 54 7.91 0.54 -13.55
CA TRP A 54 7.15 1.68 -14.08
C TRP A 54 7.71 2.25 -15.39
N SER A 55 9.03 2.37 -15.52
CA SER A 55 9.66 2.88 -16.74
C SER A 55 9.37 2.01 -17.98
N LEU A 56 9.11 0.71 -17.79
CA LEU A 56 8.80 -0.23 -18.87
C LEU A 56 7.36 -0.10 -19.37
N PHE A 57 6.50 0.59 -18.62
CA PHE A 57 5.17 1.01 -19.07
C PHE A 57 5.22 2.31 -19.87
N GLN A 58 6.29 3.11 -19.76
CA GLN A 58 6.45 4.31 -20.57
C GLN A 58 6.74 3.96 -22.04
N PHE A 59 6.39 4.88 -22.93
CA PHE A 59 6.47 4.64 -24.37
C PHE A 59 7.94 4.54 -24.85
N PRO A 60 8.30 3.53 -25.66
CA PRO A 60 7.46 2.43 -26.17
C PRO A 60 7.18 1.35 -25.11
N PRO A 61 5.90 0.97 -24.89
CA PRO A 61 5.54 0.09 -23.79
C PRO A 61 6.05 -1.35 -24.01
N ARG A 62 6.75 -1.90 -23.01
CA ARG A 62 7.32 -3.26 -23.04
C ARG A 62 6.77 -4.10 -21.90
N LEU A 63 5.47 -4.39 -21.96
CA LEU A 63 4.74 -5.10 -20.89
C LEU A 63 5.30 -6.48 -20.57
N GLY A 64 5.75 -7.23 -21.58
CA GLY A 64 6.37 -8.54 -21.37
C GLY A 64 7.65 -8.45 -20.52
N LEU A 65 8.47 -7.42 -20.74
CA LEU A 65 9.64 -7.16 -19.91
C LEU A 65 9.25 -6.67 -18.52
N ALA A 66 8.22 -5.81 -18.40
CA ALA A 66 7.72 -5.36 -17.11
C ALA A 66 7.24 -6.53 -16.24
N ALA A 67 6.52 -7.48 -16.85
CA ALA A 67 6.09 -8.71 -16.20
C ALA A 67 7.28 -9.58 -15.76
N ALA A 68 8.27 -9.77 -16.64
CA ALA A 68 9.48 -10.54 -16.32
C ALA A 68 10.29 -9.92 -15.16
N VAL A 69 10.45 -8.59 -15.14
CA VAL A 69 11.13 -7.86 -14.06
C VAL A 69 10.35 -7.90 -12.74
N SER A 70 9.03 -8.09 -12.80
CA SER A 70 8.18 -8.23 -11.62
C SER A 70 8.27 -9.63 -10.97
N LEU A 71 8.66 -10.68 -11.72
CA LEU A 71 8.74 -12.06 -11.21
C LEU A 71 9.73 -12.23 -10.04
N PRO A 72 10.97 -11.69 -10.07
CA PRO A 72 11.88 -11.75 -8.93
C PRO A 72 11.30 -11.07 -7.67
N LEU A 73 10.64 -9.92 -7.84
CA LEU A 73 10.02 -9.21 -6.72
C LEU A 73 8.87 -10.02 -6.12
N LEU A 74 8.05 -10.65 -6.96
CA LEU A 74 6.99 -11.56 -6.55
C LEU A 74 7.56 -12.77 -5.79
N ALA A 75 8.62 -13.39 -6.30
CA ALA A 75 9.27 -14.52 -5.66
C ALA A 75 9.79 -14.16 -4.25
N ILE A 76 10.47 -13.01 -4.11
CA ILE A 76 10.93 -12.52 -2.81
C ILE A 76 9.74 -12.28 -1.87
N THR A 77 8.67 -11.67 -2.37
CA THR A 77 7.45 -11.40 -1.59
C THR A 77 6.82 -12.71 -1.07
N VAL A 78 6.65 -13.71 -1.92
CA VAL A 78 6.10 -15.02 -1.53
C VAL A 78 6.99 -15.71 -0.49
N VAL A 79 8.31 -15.70 -0.68
CA VAL A 79 9.26 -16.26 0.28
C VAL A 79 9.16 -15.55 1.64
N LEU A 80 9.08 -14.22 1.64
CA LEU A 80 8.96 -13.44 2.86
C LEU A 80 7.64 -13.66 3.59
N LEU A 81 6.52 -13.69 2.86
CA LEU A 81 5.20 -13.96 3.44
C LEU A 81 5.13 -15.37 4.02
N LYS A 82 5.72 -16.37 3.34
CA LYS A 82 5.80 -17.74 3.86
C LYS A 82 6.73 -17.86 5.07
N ALA A 83 7.84 -17.13 5.07
CA ALA A 83 8.71 -17.04 6.24
C ALA A 83 7.98 -16.39 7.42
N GLN A 84 7.27 -15.29 7.18
CA GLN A 84 6.46 -14.60 8.17
C GLN A 84 5.38 -15.53 8.75
N SER A 85 4.61 -16.21 7.90
CA SER A 85 3.54 -17.12 8.34
C SER A 85 4.09 -18.32 9.13
N THR A 86 5.24 -18.86 8.74
CA THR A 86 5.89 -19.97 9.44
C THR A 86 6.45 -19.56 10.80
N ILE A 87 7.06 -18.38 10.90
CA ILE A 87 7.58 -17.83 12.15
C ILE A 87 6.43 -17.52 13.13
N MET A 88 5.32 -17.00 12.62
CA MET A 88 4.16 -16.64 13.43
C MET A 88 3.30 -17.85 13.83
N GLY A 89 3.06 -18.79 12.91
CA GLY A 89 2.14 -19.91 13.08
C GLY A 89 2.55 -20.93 14.15
N ARG A 90 3.80 -20.90 14.63
CA ARG A 90 4.28 -21.86 15.63
C ARG A 90 4.13 -21.40 17.07
N ARG A 91 3.75 -20.14 17.32
CA ARG A 91 3.69 -19.62 18.69
C ARG A 91 2.48 -18.70 18.82
N GLY A 92 1.37 -19.30 19.24
CA GLY A 92 0.33 -18.58 19.96
C GLY A 92 0.96 -18.01 21.22
N TYR A 93 1.62 -16.86 21.09
CA TYR A 93 1.95 -16.04 22.23
C TYR A 93 0.62 -15.49 22.71
N ALA A 94 -0.07 -16.33 23.50
CA ALA A 94 -1.09 -15.87 24.39
C ALA A 94 -0.50 -14.64 25.06
N VAL A 95 -1.15 -13.50 24.86
CA VAL A 95 -0.91 -12.31 25.66
C VAL A 95 -1.33 -12.74 27.07
N ILE A 96 -0.44 -13.42 27.80
CA ILE A 96 -0.54 -13.61 29.25
C ILE A 96 -0.08 -12.27 29.84
N GLY A 97 -0.85 -11.26 29.48
CA GLY A 97 -0.80 -9.91 29.97
C GLY A 97 -2.12 -9.66 30.67
N GLY A 98 -2.41 -10.45 31.70
CA GLY A 98 -3.43 -10.17 32.71
C GLY A 98 -3.11 -8.92 33.54
N LYS A 99 -2.41 -7.95 32.96
CA LYS A 99 -2.43 -6.57 33.39
C LYS A 99 -3.17 -5.83 32.30
N SER A 100 -4.49 -5.85 32.43
CA SER A 100 -5.33 -4.75 32.01
C SER A 100 -4.64 -3.48 32.55
N SER A 101 -3.77 -2.89 31.73
CA SER A 101 -3.53 -1.47 31.83
C SER A 101 -4.87 -0.91 31.46
N GLY A 102 -5.73 -0.74 32.47
CA GLY A 102 -7.05 -0.17 32.28
C GLY A 102 -6.82 1.05 31.42
N THR A 103 -7.44 1.06 30.24
CA THR A 103 -7.42 2.20 29.36
C THR A 103 -7.90 3.36 30.22
N ARG A 104 -6.97 4.13 30.77
CA ARG A 104 -7.30 5.31 31.55
C ARG A 104 -7.82 6.24 30.49
N LEU A 105 -9.14 6.23 30.30
CA LEU A 105 -9.82 7.12 29.37
C LEU A 105 -9.43 8.52 29.81
N LEU A 106 -8.47 9.10 29.09
CA LEU A 106 -8.12 10.50 29.24
C LEU A 106 -9.40 11.24 28.87
N ARG A 107 -10.08 11.78 29.86
CA ARG A 107 -11.25 12.63 29.64
C ARG A 107 -10.73 13.92 29.00
N LEU A 108 -10.76 13.98 27.68
CA LEU A 108 -10.43 15.20 26.91
C LEU A 108 -11.42 16.35 27.19
N GLY A 109 -12.52 16.11 27.91
CA GLY A 109 -13.48 17.14 28.29
C GLY A 109 -13.99 17.93 27.08
N ALA A 110 -14.03 19.26 27.20
CA ALA A 110 -14.42 20.17 26.12
C ALA A 110 -13.49 20.12 24.89
N TRP A 111 -12.24 19.67 25.05
CA TRP A 111 -11.27 19.54 23.94
C TRP A 111 -11.49 18.29 23.08
N LYS A 112 -12.43 17.40 23.45
CA LYS A 112 -12.81 16.25 22.63
C LYS A 112 -13.33 16.69 21.25
N LEU A 113 -14.18 17.71 21.21
CA LEU A 113 -14.84 18.14 19.97
C LEU A 113 -13.85 18.87 19.02
N PRO A 114 -13.01 19.82 19.49
CA PRO A 114 -11.94 20.38 18.68
C PRO A 114 -10.95 19.33 18.17
N ALA A 115 -10.51 18.41 19.04
CA ALA A 115 -9.60 17.33 18.63
C ALA A 115 -10.25 16.42 17.58
N LEU A 116 -11.52 16.06 17.77
CA LEU A 116 -12.26 15.23 16.81
C LEU A 116 -12.42 15.95 15.47
N VAL A 117 -12.79 17.23 15.46
CA VAL A 117 -12.90 18.02 14.22
C VAL A 117 -11.56 18.12 13.52
N LEU A 118 -10.47 18.37 14.25
CA LEU A 118 -9.13 18.43 13.66
C LEU A 118 -8.72 17.10 13.03
N PHE A 119 -8.86 15.99 13.75
CA PHE A 119 -8.51 14.66 13.20
C PHE A 119 -9.43 14.26 12.05
N ALA A 120 -10.74 14.50 12.17
CA ALA A 120 -11.70 14.24 11.10
C ALA A 120 -11.42 15.11 9.86
N PHE A 121 -11.02 16.36 10.05
CA PHE A 121 -10.63 17.25 8.97
C PHE A 121 -9.34 16.77 8.28
N VAL A 122 -8.29 16.45 9.02
CA VAL A 122 -7.02 15.98 8.44
C VAL A 122 -7.20 14.65 7.69
N LEU A 123 -7.89 13.69 8.31
CA LEU A 123 -8.21 12.41 7.66
C LEU A 123 -9.16 12.60 6.47
N GLY A 124 -10.16 13.47 6.63
CA GLY A 124 -11.10 13.85 5.58
C GLY A 124 -10.38 14.45 4.37
N CYS A 125 -9.49 15.42 4.57
CA CYS A 125 -8.69 16.02 3.50
C CYS A 125 -7.80 14.99 2.80
N SER A 126 -7.20 14.06 3.55
CA SER A 126 -6.34 13.00 2.99
C SER A 126 -7.10 12.05 2.05
N ILE A 127 -8.42 11.96 2.18
CA ILE A 127 -9.30 11.13 1.34
C ILE A 127 -9.97 12.00 0.27
N VAL A 128 -10.68 13.05 0.68
CA VAL A 128 -11.53 13.87 -0.19
C VAL A 128 -10.73 14.59 -1.27
N LEU A 129 -9.53 15.09 -0.96
CA LEU A 129 -8.72 15.81 -1.95
C LEU A 129 -8.26 14.92 -3.12
N PRO A 130 -7.55 13.79 -2.91
CA PRO A 130 -7.10 12.97 -4.02
C PRO A 130 -8.26 12.40 -4.83
N TYR A 131 -9.33 11.93 -4.19
CA TYR A 131 -10.51 11.43 -4.92
C TYR A 131 -11.28 12.54 -5.63
N GLY A 132 -11.37 13.73 -5.04
CA GLY A 132 -11.99 14.90 -5.66
C GLY A 132 -11.25 15.35 -6.92
N VAL A 133 -9.91 15.31 -6.89
CA VAL A 133 -9.08 15.57 -8.09
C VAL A 133 -9.34 14.50 -9.14
N LEU A 134 -9.31 13.21 -8.80
CA LEU A 134 -9.61 12.14 -9.75
C LEU A 134 -10.98 12.30 -10.40
N LEU A 135 -12.01 12.59 -9.59
CA LEU A 135 -13.37 12.83 -10.08
C LEU A 135 -13.41 14.01 -11.04
N ARG A 136 -12.79 15.13 -10.68
CA ARG A 136 -12.69 16.31 -11.57
C ARG A 136 -12.08 15.93 -12.91
N THR A 137 -10.99 15.19 -12.87
CA THR A 137 -10.18 14.91 -14.07
C THR A 137 -10.86 13.93 -15.00
N ALA A 138 -11.73 13.07 -14.47
CA ALA A 138 -12.59 12.21 -15.27
C ALA A 138 -13.57 13.00 -16.16
N PHE A 139 -13.99 14.19 -15.75
CA PHE A 139 -14.99 15.01 -16.46
C PHE A 139 -14.42 16.24 -17.15
N VAL A 140 -13.12 16.52 -17.06
CA VAL A 140 -12.52 17.76 -17.58
C VAL A 140 -11.67 17.49 -18.81
N LYS A 141 -11.78 18.33 -19.85
CA LYS A 141 -10.99 18.23 -21.08
C LYS A 141 -9.55 18.72 -20.90
N ASN A 142 -9.37 19.88 -20.26
CA ASN A 142 -8.06 20.47 -19.97
C ASN A 142 -7.84 20.57 -18.45
N TRP A 143 -6.87 19.80 -17.93
CA TRP A 143 -6.50 19.76 -16.50
C TRP A 143 -6.24 21.16 -15.90
N SER A 144 -5.64 22.08 -16.67
CA SER A 144 -5.25 23.43 -16.23
C SER A 144 -6.32 24.51 -16.44
N GLY A 145 -7.46 24.19 -17.08
CA GLY A 145 -8.50 25.17 -17.37
C GLY A 145 -9.49 25.41 -16.20
N PRO A 146 -10.14 26.59 -16.14
CA PRO A 146 -11.23 26.83 -15.20
C PRO A 146 -12.41 25.86 -15.44
N MET A 147 -13.19 25.57 -14.38
CA MET A 147 -14.41 24.77 -14.46
C MET A 147 -15.55 25.60 -15.10
N GLY A 148 -15.50 25.76 -16.43
CA GLY A 148 -16.65 26.20 -17.22
C GLY A 148 -17.40 25.01 -17.81
N PHE A 149 -18.67 25.19 -18.17
CA PHE A 149 -19.45 24.17 -18.92
C PHE A 149 -18.78 23.77 -20.25
N GLU A 150 -17.89 24.62 -20.78
CA GLU A 150 -17.07 24.38 -21.97
C GLU A 150 -15.95 23.35 -21.75
N ASN A 151 -15.54 23.12 -20.51
CA ASN A 151 -14.43 22.22 -20.15
C ASN A 151 -14.93 20.86 -19.63
N LEU A 152 -16.25 20.66 -19.50
CA LEU A 152 -16.85 19.39 -19.12
C LEU A 152 -17.00 18.47 -20.33
N THR A 153 -16.43 17.27 -20.26
CA THR A 153 -16.49 16.28 -21.33
C THR A 153 -16.63 14.86 -20.80
N LEU A 154 -17.28 14.01 -21.57
CA LEU A 154 -17.34 12.56 -21.37
C LEU A 154 -16.31 11.83 -22.25
N GLU A 155 -15.45 12.56 -22.95
CA GLU A 155 -14.45 12.03 -23.88
C GLU A 155 -13.41 11.16 -23.18
N ASN A 156 -12.99 11.50 -21.95
CA ASN A 156 -12.07 10.66 -21.16
C ASN A 156 -12.66 9.27 -20.87
N TRP A 157 -13.97 9.21 -20.57
CA TRP A 157 -14.68 7.93 -20.40
C TRP A 157 -14.71 7.15 -21.71
N ARG A 158 -15.02 7.82 -22.84
CA ARG A 158 -15.05 7.15 -24.13
C ARG A 158 -13.67 6.62 -24.53
N PHE A 159 -12.63 7.42 -24.33
CA PHE A 159 -11.24 7.06 -24.60
C PHE A 159 -10.80 5.83 -23.81
N VAL A 160 -11.03 5.83 -22.49
CA VAL A 160 -10.61 4.75 -21.60
C VAL A 160 -11.32 3.43 -21.91
N PHE A 161 -12.62 3.45 -22.20
CA PHE A 161 -13.40 2.23 -22.41
C PHE A 161 -13.41 1.72 -23.86
N PHE A 162 -13.34 2.61 -24.86
CA PHE A 162 -13.54 2.23 -26.26
C PHE A 162 -12.31 2.41 -27.15
N GLU A 163 -11.40 3.33 -26.84
CA GLU A 163 -10.25 3.63 -27.71
C GLU A 163 -8.96 2.99 -27.18
N PHE A 164 -8.83 2.86 -25.85
CA PHE A 164 -7.64 2.27 -25.23
C PHE A 164 -7.77 0.73 -25.11
N SER A 165 -7.24 0.02 -26.09
CA SER A 165 -7.26 -1.46 -26.17
C SER A 165 -6.70 -2.15 -24.92
N GLN A 166 -5.73 -1.53 -24.27
CA GLN A 166 -5.07 -2.03 -23.06
C GLN A 166 -6.01 -2.02 -21.83
N THR A 167 -6.94 -1.06 -21.71
CA THR A 167 -7.86 -1.00 -20.56
C THR A 167 -8.73 -2.25 -20.51
N ARG A 168 -9.29 -2.63 -21.67
CA ARG A 168 -10.20 -3.78 -21.75
C ARG A 168 -9.49 -5.08 -21.42
N LEU A 169 -8.30 -5.28 -21.98
CA LEU A 169 -7.45 -6.44 -21.68
C LEU A 169 -7.03 -6.48 -20.22
N ALA A 170 -6.63 -5.35 -19.63
CA ALA A 170 -6.25 -5.26 -18.23
C ALA A 170 -7.43 -5.58 -17.29
N LEU A 171 -8.63 -5.08 -17.59
CA LEU A 171 -9.85 -5.38 -16.83
C LEU A 171 -10.19 -6.87 -16.88
N GLN A 172 -10.16 -7.48 -18.07
CA GLN A 172 -10.43 -8.91 -18.25
C GLN A 172 -9.39 -9.76 -17.51
N ASN A 173 -8.09 -9.51 -17.72
CA ASN A 173 -7.03 -10.24 -17.03
C ASN A 173 -7.14 -10.12 -15.50
N THR A 174 -7.44 -8.92 -14.97
CA THR A 174 -7.58 -8.72 -13.53
C THR A 174 -8.79 -9.46 -12.97
N PHE A 175 -9.90 -9.47 -13.69
CA PHE A 175 -11.12 -10.16 -13.27
C PHE A 175 -10.95 -11.68 -13.30
N GLU A 176 -10.37 -12.22 -14.37
CA GLU A 176 -10.07 -13.65 -14.52
C GLU A 176 -9.06 -14.12 -13.46
N LEU A 177 -7.95 -13.40 -13.28
CA LEU A 177 -6.94 -13.72 -12.27
C LEU A 177 -7.51 -13.59 -10.85
N GLY A 178 -8.33 -12.57 -10.59
CA GLY A 178 -8.98 -12.36 -9.30
C GLY A 178 -9.94 -13.49 -8.94
N LEU A 179 -10.80 -13.90 -9.88
CA LEU A 179 -11.71 -15.02 -9.69
C LEU A 179 -10.95 -16.34 -9.52
N ALA A 180 -9.93 -16.58 -10.34
CA ALA A 180 -9.10 -17.78 -10.24
C ALA A 180 -8.40 -17.85 -8.86
N ALA A 181 -7.80 -16.75 -8.42
CA ALA A 181 -7.14 -16.67 -7.12
C ALA A 181 -8.12 -16.87 -5.95
N ALA A 182 -9.31 -16.24 -6.01
CA ALA A 182 -10.34 -16.42 -4.98
C ALA A 182 -10.81 -17.88 -4.90
N THR A 183 -11.07 -18.51 -6.05
CA THR A 183 -11.52 -19.91 -6.13
C THR A 183 -10.48 -20.87 -5.58
N VAL A 184 -9.22 -20.72 -6.00
CA VAL A 184 -8.10 -21.53 -5.49
C VAL A 184 -7.89 -21.30 -3.99
N GLY A 185 -7.98 -20.05 -3.54
CA GLY A 185 -7.86 -19.70 -2.13
C GLY A 185 -8.97 -20.29 -1.24
N THR A 186 -10.19 -20.42 -1.75
CA THR A 186 -11.28 -21.10 -1.02
C THR A 186 -11.19 -22.63 -1.05
N ALA A 187 -10.47 -23.20 -2.02
CA ALA A 187 -10.32 -24.64 -2.18
C ALA A 187 -9.14 -25.23 -1.37
N LEU A 188 -8.20 -24.39 -0.95
CA LEU A 188 -7.05 -24.72 -0.10
C LEU A 188 -7.37 -24.56 1.40
#